data_AF-A0A0G1C376-F1
#
_entry.id   AF-A0A0G1C376-F1
#
_cell.length_a   1.000
_cell.length_b   1.000
_cell.length_c   1.000
_cell.angle_alpha   90.00
_cell.angle_beta   90.00
_cell.angle_gamma   90.00
#
_symmetry.space_group_name_H-M   'P 1'
#
loop_
_entity.id
_entity.type
_entity.pdbx_description
1 polymer ?
#
loop_
_entity_poly.entity_id
_entity_poly.type
_entity_poly.pdbx_seq_one_letter_code
_entity_poly.pdbx_strand_id
1 'polypeptide(L)' 'MLSLERVKELLNDPKFSDKEVEEIRGGFYQLSELMFEQWQAERIKAKAEQKDNEKKEKPKI' A
#
# COMPACT_ATOMS: atom_id res chain seq x y z
N MET A 1 -9.09 3.66 8.51
CA MET A 1 -9.48 2.23 8.49
C MET A 1 -11.00 2.14 8.32
N LEU A 2 -11.54 1.12 7.65
CA LEU A 2 -13.00 0.97 7.48
C LEU A 2 -13.70 0.67 8.82
N SER A 3 -14.98 1.06 8.96
CA SER A 3 -15.79 0.65 10.11
C SER A 3 -16.13 -0.85 10.05
N LEU A 4 -16.44 -1.46 11.18
CA LEU A 4 -16.88 -2.86 11.24
C LEU A 4 -18.13 -3.10 10.38
N GLU A 5 -19.11 -2.21 10.48
CA GLU A 5 -20.34 -2.24 9.67
C GLU A 5 -20.02 -2.23 8.18
N ARG A 6 -19.10 -1.36 7.75
CA ARG A 6 -18.72 -1.28 6.35
C ARG A 6 -18.04 -2.56 5.86
N VAL A 7 -17.21 -3.18 6.69
CA VAL A 7 -16.56 -4.45 6.31
C VAL A 7 -17.58 -5.58 6.28
N LYS A 8 -18.54 -5.62 7.20
CA LYS A 8 -19.66 -6.59 7.17
C LYS A 8 -20.48 -6.47 5.90
N GLU A 9 -20.82 -5.24 5.48
CA GLU A 9 -21.51 -4.99 4.21
C GLU A 9 -20.72 -5.51 3.00
N LEU A 10 -19.39 -5.31 3.00
CA LEU A 10 -18.52 -5.75 1.91
C LEU A 10 -18.33 -7.28 1.87
N LEU A 11 -18.23 -7.92 3.04
CA LEU A 11 -18.12 -9.36 3.15
C LEU A 11 -19.44 -10.06 2.81
N ASN A 12 -20.58 -9.42 3.11
CA ASN A 12 -21.92 -9.89 2.81
C ASN A 12 -22.17 -11.36 3.25
N ASP A 13 -21.54 -11.78 4.34
CA ASP A 13 -21.72 -13.09 4.94
C ASP A 13 -22.02 -12.92 6.44
N PRO A 14 -23.25 -13.25 6.88
CA PRO A 14 -23.67 -13.08 8.26
C PRO A 14 -23.04 -14.10 9.23
N LYS A 15 -22.28 -15.09 8.71
CA LYS A 15 -21.62 -16.09 9.54
C LYS A 15 -20.38 -15.56 10.27
N PHE A 16 -19.80 -14.47 9.77
CA PHE A 16 -18.64 -13.87 10.43
C PHE A 16 -19.05 -13.14 11.70
N SER A 17 -18.44 -13.53 12.80
CA SER A 17 -18.48 -12.77 14.04
C SER A 17 -17.74 -11.45 13.90
N ASP A 18 -18.07 -10.48 14.77
CA ASP A 18 -17.40 -9.18 14.81
C ASP A 18 -15.87 -9.32 14.92
N LYS A 19 -15.40 -10.28 15.72
CA LYS A 19 -13.97 -10.57 15.89
C LYS A 19 -13.31 -11.03 14.59
N GLU A 20 -13.93 -11.94 13.86
CA GLU A 20 -13.40 -12.40 12.56
C GLU A 20 -13.37 -11.26 11.54
N VAL A 21 -14.39 -10.39 11.54
CA VAL A 21 -14.40 -9.19 10.69
C VAL A 21 -13.27 -8.23 11.06
N GLU A 22 -12.98 -8.06 12.37
CA GLU A 22 -11.84 -7.26 12.81
C GLU A 22 -10.50 -7.83 12.36
N GLU A 23 -10.32 -9.15 12.46
CA GLU A 23 -9.11 -9.85 12.00
C GLU A 23 -8.91 -9.69 10.49
N ILE A 24 -9.97 -9.89 9.71
CA ILE A 24 -9.96 -9.67 8.24
C ILE A 24 -9.57 -8.22 7.92
N ARG A 25 -10.23 -7.25 8.56
CA ARG A 25 -9.95 -5.83 8.38
C ARG A 25 -8.50 -5.48 8.73
N GLY A 26 -7.98 -6.06 9.81
CA GLY A 26 -6.60 -5.89 10.26
C GLY A 26 -5.59 -6.46 9.25
N GLY A 27 -5.85 -7.66 8.72
CA GLY A 27 -5.00 -8.29 7.70
C GLY A 27 -4.92 -7.47 6.41
N PHE A 28 -6.05 -6.93 5.93
CA PHE A 28 -6.04 -6.03 4.77
C PHE A 28 -5.28 -4.74 5.02
N TYR A 29 -5.36 -4.18 6.23
CA TYR A 29 -4.60 -3.00 6.59
C TYR A 29 -3.09 -3.28 6.56
N GLN A 30 -2.64 -4.36 7.18
CA GLN A 30 -1.23 -4.77 7.15
C GLN A 30 -0.72 -5.01 5.72
N LEU A 31 -1.52 -5.68 4.88
CA LEU A 31 -1.18 -5.86 3.48
C LEU A 31 -1.06 -4.53 2.74
N SER A 32 -1.96 -3.59 3.01
CA SER A 32 -1.92 -2.26 2.38
C SER A 32 -0.67 -1.46 2.77
N GLU A 33 -0.20 -1.58 4.02
CA GLU A 33 1.04 -0.95 4.46
C GLU A 33 2.25 -1.52 3.72
N LEU A 34 2.36 -2.86 3.63
CA LEU A 34 3.43 -3.52 2.89
C LEU A 34 3.45 -3.11 1.40
N MET A 35 2.28 -3.07 0.76
CA MET A 35 2.17 -2.63 -0.64
C MET A 35 2.57 -1.16 -0.80
N PHE A 36 2.20 -0.30 0.14
CA PHE A 36 2.53 1.11 0.10
C PHE A 36 4.03 1.35 0.28
N GLU A 37 4.67 0.67 1.23
CA GLU A 37 6.12 0.74 1.45
C GLU A 37 6.90 0.31 0.21
N GLN A 38 6.50 -0.80 -0.42
CA GLN A 38 7.11 -1.27 -1.66
C GLN A 38 6.97 -0.24 -2.78
N TRP A 39 5.76 0.32 -2.97
CA TRP A 39 5.53 1.36 -3.97
C TRP A 39 6.38 2.61 -3.70
N GLN A 40 6.53 3.03 -2.44
CA GLN A 40 7.38 4.15 -2.07
C GLN A 40 8.85 3.88 -2.42
N ALA A 41 9.36 2.67 -2.13
CA ALA A 41 10.73 2.28 -2.46
C ALA A 41 10.98 2.34 -3.98
N GLU A 42 10.05 1.84 -4.79
CA GLU A 42 10.13 1.90 -6.25
C GLU A 42 10.12 3.34 -6.77
N ARG A 43 9.28 4.21 -6.20
CA ARG A 43 9.23 5.64 -6.54
C ARG A 43 10.52 6.37 -6.20
N ILE A 44 11.14 6.06 -5.07
CA ILE A 44 12.42 6.64 -4.66
C ILE A 44 13.51 6.19 -5.63
N LYS A 45 13.56 4.89 -5.96
CA LYS A 45 14.51 4.32 -6.92
C LYS A 45 14.38 4.97 -8.30
N ALA A 46 13.16 5.06 -8.83
CA ALA A 46 12.90 5.68 -10.13
C ALA A 46 13.34 7.15 -10.18
N LYS A 47 13.11 7.92 -9.10
CA LYS A 47 13.59 9.30 -8.99
C LYS A 47 15.12 9.41 -8.92
N ALA A 48 15.78 8.46 -8.27
CA ALA A 48 17.25 8.43 -8.19
C ALA A 48 17.86 8.13 -9.57
N GLU A 49 17.29 7.17 -10.31
CA GLU A 49 17.72 6.81 -11.67
C GLU A 49 17.54 7.98 -12.65
N GLN A 50 16.42 8.71 -12.58
CA GLN A 50 16.21 9.92 -13.38
C GLN A 50 17.29 10.98 -13.13
N LYS A 51 17.61 11.25 -11.86
CA LYS A 51 18.67 12.22 -11.49
C LYS A 51 20.06 11.80 -11.94
N ASP A 52 20.36 10.50 -11.95
CA ASP A 52 21.66 10.00 -12.42
C ASP A 52 21.80 10.14 -13.94
N ASN A 53 20.73 9.88 -14.69
CA ASN A 53 20.69 10.07 -16.14
C ASN A 53 20.84 11.56 -16.52
N GLU A 54 20.15 12.48 -15.83
CA GLU A 54 20.30 13.93 -16.05
C GLU A 54 21.72 14.45 -15.78
N LYS A 55 22.46 13.83 -14.85
CA LYS A 55 23.86 14.19 -14.56
C LYS A 55 24.84 13.67 -15.62
N LYS A 56 24.54 12.52 -16.22
CA LYS A 56 25.35 11.93 -17.30
C LYS A 56 25.18 12.67 -18.63
N GLU A 57 24.01 13.24 -18.88
CA GLU A 57 23.71 13.95 -20.14
C GLU A 57 24.18 15.42 -20.17
N LYS A 58 24.48 16.04 -19.02
CA LYS A 58 25.06 17.39 -19.01
C LYS A 58 26.56 17.31 -19.29
N PRO A 59 27.07 17.90 -20.39
CA PRO A 59 28.49 17.88 -20.68
C PRO A 59 29.26 18.63 -19.58
N LYS A 60 30.35 18.02 -19.09
CA LYS A 60 31.32 18.72 -18.24
C LYS A 60 31.91 19.87 -19.06
N ILE A 61 31.52 21.10 -18.73
CA ILE A 61 32.13 22.34 -19.19
C ILE A 61 33.46 22.52 -18.45
#